data_AF-A0A2W1L3X9-F1
#
_entry.id   AF-A0A2W1L3X9-F1
#
_cell.length_a   1.000
_cell.length_b   1.000
_cell.length_c   1.000
_cell.angle_alpha   90.00
_cell.angle_beta   90.00
_cell.angle_gamma   90.00
#
_symmetry.space_group_name_H-M   'P 1'
#
loop_
_entity.id
_entity.type
_entity.pdbx_description
1 polymer ?
#
loop_
_entity_poly.entity_id
_entity_poly.type
_entity_poly.pdbx_seq_one_letter_code
_entity_poly.pdbx_strand_id
1 'polypeptide(L)'
;APEERAGAQRPAKAAQARGAEPAAAPRRTAASRAQRLYIKITADREQPALLAQLKQLLASHAGPLDTVLFYEREQKTMVLSEKSRVKPSPSLIAEIDKLLGKGSAVVK
;
A
#
# COMPACT_ATOMS: atom_id res chain seq x y z
N ALA A 1 80.30 0.94 10.18
CA ALA A 1 78.98 1.59 10.01
C ALA A 1 78.69 1.65 8.51
N PRO A 2 77.52 1.23 8.01
CA PRO A 2 76.19 1.43 8.61
C PRO A 2 75.43 0.13 8.98
N GLU A 3 74.52 0.28 9.96
CA GLU A 3 73.53 -0.68 10.49
C GLU A 3 72.46 -1.05 9.43
N GLU A 4 72.08 -2.32 9.27
CA GLU A 4 70.96 -3.02 9.94
C GLU A 4 69.64 -2.19 9.89
N ARG A 5 68.53 -2.59 9.24
CA ARG A 5 67.72 -3.78 9.56
C ARG A 5 66.59 -4.03 8.55
N ALA A 6 66.30 -5.32 8.42
CA ALA A 6 64.96 -5.93 8.36
C ALA A 6 64.12 -5.79 7.10
N GLY A 7 64.39 -6.70 6.16
CA GLY A 7 63.32 -7.39 5.46
C GLY A 7 62.74 -8.49 6.35
N ALA A 8 61.43 -8.51 6.55
CA ALA A 8 60.70 -9.69 6.99
C ALA A 8 59.27 -9.63 6.43
N GLN A 9 58.97 -10.62 5.62
CA GLN A 9 57.72 -10.82 4.92
C GLN A 9 56.62 -11.29 5.91
N ARG A 10 55.38 -10.94 5.57
CA ARG A 10 54.10 -11.45 6.13
C ARG A 10 53.98 -12.98 5.85
N PRO A 11 52.97 -13.78 6.30
CA PRO A 11 51.66 -13.42 6.90
C PRO A 11 51.09 -14.39 7.98
N ALA A 12 49.95 -14.04 8.61
CA ALA A 12 48.82 -14.90 9.06
C ALA A 12 48.08 -14.17 10.23
N LYS A 13 46.86 -13.65 10.06
CA LYS A 13 45.52 -14.29 9.99
C LYS A 13 44.96 -14.62 11.37
N ALA A 14 43.70 -14.18 11.58
CA ALA A 14 42.82 -14.28 12.76
C ALA A 14 43.09 -13.17 13.82
N ALA A 15 42.15 -12.28 14.14
CA ALA A 15 40.75 -12.53 14.38
C ALA A 15 39.84 -11.47 13.71
N GLN A 16 38.88 -11.99 12.95
CA GLN A 16 37.70 -11.25 12.52
C GLN A 16 36.89 -10.84 13.75
N ALA A 17 36.93 -9.57 14.12
CA ALA A 17 35.84 -8.94 14.84
C ALA A 17 34.66 -8.82 13.87
N ARG A 18 33.86 -9.88 13.83
CA ARG A 18 32.51 -9.87 13.28
C ARG A 18 31.68 -8.90 14.11
N GLY A 19 31.54 -7.69 13.58
CA GLY A 19 30.62 -6.67 14.05
C GLY A 19 30.24 -5.73 12.92
N ALA A 20 30.29 -6.22 11.67
CA ALA A 20 29.53 -5.60 10.59
C ALA A 20 28.08 -5.97 10.87
N GLU A 21 27.39 -5.09 11.58
CA GLU A 21 25.95 -5.00 11.53
C GLU A 21 25.65 -4.22 10.24
N PRO A 22 25.32 -4.88 9.10
CA PRO A 22 24.62 -4.17 8.05
C PRO A 22 23.25 -3.85 8.65
N ALA A 23 23.12 -2.65 9.22
CA ALA A 23 21.83 -2.10 9.60
C ALA A 23 20.96 -2.10 8.34
N ALA A 24 20.13 -3.15 8.28
CA ALA A 24 19.03 -3.40 7.38
C ALA A 24 19.15 -2.74 6.00
N ALA A 25 19.62 -3.53 5.03
CA ALA A 25 19.08 -3.43 3.67
C ALA A 25 17.57 -3.20 3.76
N PRO A 26 17.00 -2.26 2.99
CA PRO A 26 15.60 -1.89 3.12
C PRO A 26 14.83 -3.18 3.01
N ARG A 27 14.14 -3.54 4.09
CA ARG A 27 13.19 -4.64 4.10
C ARG A 27 12.31 -4.32 2.91
N ARG A 28 12.50 -5.05 1.81
CA ARG A 28 11.62 -5.03 0.65
C ARG A 28 10.31 -5.50 1.23
N THR A 29 9.57 -4.58 1.85
CA THR A 29 8.15 -4.72 2.08
C THR A 29 7.66 -5.14 0.73
N ALA A 30 7.16 -6.37 0.69
CA ALA A 30 6.63 -6.98 -0.49
C ALA A 30 5.90 -5.87 -1.24
N ALA A 31 6.24 -5.68 -2.51
CA ALA A 31 5.38 -5.00 -3.44
C ALA A 31 4.10 -5.83 -3.50
N SER A 32 3.29 -5.76 -2.43
CA SER A 32 1.92 -6.15 -2.40
C SER A 32 1.37 -5.38 -3.57
N ARG A 33 1.01 -6.11 -4.64
CA ARG A 33 0.15 -5.61 -5.70
C ARG A 33 -0.79 -4.62 -5.03
N ALA A 34 -0.66 -3.35 -5.37
CA ALA A 34 -1.42 -2.28 -4.74
C ALA A 34 -2.88 -2.54 -5.10
N GLN A 35 -3.51 -3.43 -4.33
CA GLN A 35 -4.89 -3.78 -4.49
C GLN A 35 -5.64 -2.48 -4.30
N ARG A 36 -6.55 -2.17 -5.20
CA ARG A 36 -7.30 -0.92 -5.23
C ARG A 36 -8.77 -1.27 -5.31
N LEU A 37 -9.56 -0.63 -4.46
CA LEU A 37 -11.01 -0.80 -4.49
C LEU A 37 -11.59 0.22 -5.47
N TYR A 38 -12.05 -0.25 -6.62
CA TYR A 38 -12.77 0.55 -7.60
C TYR A 38 -14.26 0.52 -7.28
N ILE A 39 -14.86 1.69 -7.13
CA ILE A 39 -16.29 1.84 -6.84
C ILE A 39 -16.93 2.62 -7.97
N LYS A 40 -17.80 1.99 -8.75
CA LYS A 40 -18.58 2.62 -9.79
C LYS A 40 -19.83 3.27 -9.19
N ILE A 41 -20.04 4.53 -9.52
CA ILE A 41 -21.23 5.31 -9.16
C ILE A 41 -21.95 5.65 -10.44
N THR A 42 -23.13 5.06 -10.64
CA THR A 42 -23.99 5.38 -11.78
C THR A 42 -24.66 6.74 -11.59
N ALA A 43 -25.07 7.40 -12.67
CA ALA A 43 -25.69 8.73 -12.61
C ALA A 43 -26.96 8.76 -11.73
N ASP A 44 -27.73 7.67 -11.71
CA ASP A 44 -28.94 7.50 -10.88
C ASP A 44 -28.61 7.36 -9.37
N ARG A 45 -27.40 6.86 -9.07
CA ARG A 45 -26.91 6.52 -7.72
C ARG A 45 -25.94 7.56 -7.15
N GLU A 46 -25.59 8.58 -7.93
CA GLU A 46 -24.77 9.75 -7.54
C GLU A 46 -25.58 10.71 -6.64
N GLN A 47 -26.28 10.19 -5.64
CA GLN A 47 -27.04 11.01 -4.72
C GLN A 47 -26.14 11.40 -3.54
N PRO A 48 -26.21 12.65 -3.06
CA PRO A 48 -25.42 13.11 -1.93
C PRO A 48 -25.66 12.25 -0.67
N ALA A 49 -26.88 11.73 -0.49
CA ALA A 49 -27.23 10.80 0.59
C ALA A 49 -26.46 9.46 0.48
N LEU A 50 -26.46 8.82 -0.69
CA LEU A 50 -25.74 7.57 -0.94
C LEU A 50 -24.23 7.76 -0.81
N LEU A 51 -23.69 8.87 -1.34
CA LEU A 51 -22.27 9.21 -1.23
C LEU A 51 -21.84 9.44 0.22
N ALA A 52 -22.69 10.07 1.04
CA ALA A 52 -22.44 10.24 2.46
C ALA A 52 -22.44 8.89 3.20
N GLN A 53 -23.42 8.03 2.92
CA GLN A 53 -23.46 6.67 3.50
C GLN A 53 -22.25 5.83 3.08
N LEU A 54 -21.87 5.87 1.80
CA LEU A 54 -20.68 5.20 1.30
C LEU A 54 -19.42 5.69 2.03
N LYS A 55 -19.24 7.01 2.15
CA LYS A 55 -18.09 7.59 2.87
C LYS A 55 -18.07 7.18 4.35
N GLN A 56 -19.22 7.13 5.02
CA GLN A 56 -19.32 6.66 6.41
C GLN A 56 -18.97 5.18 6.55
N LEU A 57 -19.43 4.34 5.62
CA LEU A 57 -19.10 2.92 5.56
C LEU A 57 -17.60 2.73 5.34
N LEU A 58 -17.02 3.46 4.39
CA LEU A 58 -15.58 3.45 4.11
C LEU A 58 -14.77 3.93 5.33
N ALA A 59 -15.22 4.99 6.00
CA ALA A 59 -14.57 5.51 7.21
C ALA A 59 -14.62 4.51 8.38
N SER A 60 -15.73 3.77 8.53
CA SER A 60 -15.85 2.69 9.54
C SER A 60 -14.92 1.51 9.23
N HIS A 61 -14.55 1.34 7.97
CA HIS A 61 -13.66 0.28 7.49
C HIS A 61 -12.31 0.83 7.04
N ALA A 62 -11.75 1.81 7.76
CA ALA A 62 -10.42 2.35 7.47
C ALA A 62 -9.35 1.25 7.38
N GLY A 63 -8.47 1.33 6.39
CA GLY A 63 -7.46 0.30 6.13
C GLY A 63 -6.31 0.81 5.28
N PRO A 64 -5.41 -0.08 4.83
CA PRO A 64 -4.22 0.30 4.07
C PRO A 64 -4.45 0.39 2.55
N LEU A 65 -5.67 0.15 2.06
CA LEU A 65 -5.97 0.01 0.62
C LEU A 65 -6.49 1.31 0.01
N ASP A 66 -5.96 1.71 -1.15
CA ASP A 66 -6.49 2.88 -1.88
C ASP A 66 -7.88 2.59 -2.48
N THR A 67 -8.77 3.58 -2.35
CA THR A 67 -10.13 3.54 -2.91
C THR A 67 -10.21 4.48 -4.10
N VAL A 68 -10.82 4.02 -5.19
CA VAL A 68 -10.98 4.75 -6.43
C VAL A 68 -12.47 4.81 -6.75
N LEU A 69 -13.06 6.00 -6.73
CA LEU A 69 -14.43 6.22 -7.19
C LEU A 69 -14.42 6.44 -8.71
N PHE A 70 -15.36 5.84 -9.43
CA PHE A 70 -15.60 6.07 -10.83
C PHE A 70 -17.03 6.58 -11.02
N TYR A 71 -17.16 7.84 -11.42
CA TYR A 71 -18.44 8.49 -11.70
C TYR A 71 -18.81 8.21 -13.16
N GLU A 72 -19.86 7.42 -13.40
CA GLU A 72 -20.31 7.06 -14.75
C GLU A 72 -20.91 8.26 -15.49
N ARG A 73 -21.56 9.17 -14.75
CA ARG A 73 -22.18 10.39 -15.29
C ARG A 73 -21.19 11.30 -16.01
N GLU A 74 -20.05 11.54 -15.37
CA GLU A 74 -18.96 12.38 -15.90
C GLU A 74 -17.81 11.54 -16.50
N GLN A 75 -17.93 10.21 -16.46
CA GLN A 75 -16.83 9.26 -16.76
C GLN A 75 -15.53 9.62 -16.03
N LYS A 76 -15.65 10.10 -14.80
CA LYS A 76 -14.55 10.67 -14.02
C LYS A 76 -14.08 9.69 -12.96
N THR A 77 -12.77 9.48 -12.91
CA THR A 77 -12.16 8.67 -11.85
C THR A 77 -11.59 9.59 -10.77
N MET A 78 -11.97 9.36 -9.52
CA MET A 78 -11.47 10.10 -8.37
C MET A 78 -10.85 9.14 -7.37
N VAL A 79 -9.53 9.20 -7.24
CA VAL A 79 -8.82 8.46 -6.20
C VAL A 79 -9.08 9.15 -4.87
N LEU A 80 -9.55 8.40 -3.87
CA LEU A 80 -9.59 8.92 -2.52
C LEU A 80 -8.17 8.97 -1.97
N SER A 81 -7.80 10.12 -1.42
CA SER A 81 -6.55 10.26 -0.68
C SER A 81 -6.51 9.33 0.53
N GLU A 82 -5.33 9.26 1.14
CA GLU A 82 -4.95 8.40 2.28
C GLU A 82 -5.96 8.37 3.44
N LYS A 83 -6.70 9.48 3.62
CA LYS A 83 -7.77 9.66 4.61
C LYS A 83 -8.99 8.76 4.41
N SER A 84 -9.09 8.06 3.28
CA SER A 84 -10.20 7.16 3.00
C SER A 84 -9.73 5.88 2.33
N ARG A 85 -8.55 5.42 2.74
CA ARG A 85 -8.14 4.05 2.49
C ARG A 85 -8.98 3.11 3.34
N VAL A 86 -9.35 1.96 2.76
CA VAL A 86 -10.26 1.00 3.41
C VAL A 86 -9.71 -0.41 3.46
N LYS A 87 -10.31 -1.29 4.25
CA LYS A 87 -9.99 -2.71 4.20
C LYS A 87 -10.93 -3.41 3.20
N PRO A 88 -10.44 -3.97 2.08
CA PRO A 88 -11.29 -4.68 1.12
C PRO A 88 -11.77 -5.97 1.78
N SER A 89 -12.94 -5.90 2.39
CA SER A 89 -13.63 -7.06 2.93
C SER A 89 -14.76 -7.42 1.98
N PRO A 90 -15.02 -8.70 1.70
CA PRO A 90 -16.15 -9.10 0.87
C PRO A 90 -17.48 -8.55 1.40
N SER A 91 -17.61 -8.35 2.72
CA SER A 91 -18.76 -7.69 3.34
C SER A 91 -18.92 -6.22 2.92
N LEU A 92 -17.81 -5.47 2.83
CA LEU A 92 -17.82 -4.08 2.37
C LEU A 92 -18.28 -4.00 0.91
N ILE A 93 -17.72 -4.87 0.07
CA ILE A 93 -18.07 -4.95 -1.35
C ILE A 93 -19.57 -5.25 -1.49
N ALA A 94 -20.10 -6.20 -0.72
CA ALA A 94 -21.53 -6.54 -0.73
C ALA A 94 -22.45 -5.41 -0.21
N GLU A 95 -22.02 -4.66 0.81
CA GLU A 95 -22.75 -3.47 1.29
C GLU A 95 -22.77 -2.36 0.23
N ILE A 96 -21.63 -2.12 -0.42
CA ILE A 96 -21.52 -1.17 -1.53
C ILE A 96 -22.41 -1.61 -2.69
N ASP A 97 -22.42 -2.89 -3.02
CA ASP A 97 -23.26 -3.49 -4.05
C ASP A 97 -24.77 -3.32 -3.76
N LYS A 98 -25.17 -3.43 -2.49
CA LYS A 98 -26.56 -3.15 -2.06
C LYS A 98 -26.93 -1.67 -2.17
N LEU A 99 -26.00 -0.77 -1.84
CA LEU A 99 -26.23 0.68 -1.85
C LEU A 99 -26.20 1.27 -3.27
N LEU A 100 -25.15 0.96 -4.03
CA LEU A 100 -24.87 1.52 -5.35
C LEU A 100 -25.34 0.64 -6.50
N GLY A 101 -25.71 -0.63 -6.25
CA GLY A 101 -26.15 -1.59 -7.26
C GLY A 101 -25.12 -2.69 -7.55
N LYS A 102 -25.60 -3.77 -8.17
CA LYS A 102 -24.79 -4.95 -8.47
C LYS A 102 -23.59 -4.63 -9.37
N GLY A 103 -22.39 -5.07 -8.96
CA GLY A 103 -21.12 -4.83 -9.64
C GLY A 103 -20.52 -3.45 -9.40
N SER A 104 -21.05 -2.68 -8.45
CA SER A 104 -20.54 -1.32 -8.18
C SER A 104 -19.24 -1.29 -7.41
N ALA A 105 -18.76 -2.38 -6.80
CA ALA A 105 -17.45 -2.45 -6.16
C ALA A 105 -16.60 -3.60 -6.71
N VAL A 106 -15.37 -3.29 -7.11
CA VAL A 106 -14.41 -4.21 -7.72
C VAL A 106 -13.03 -3.99 -7.12
N VAL A 107 -12.40 -5.03 -6.58
CA VAL A 107 -11.00 -4.97 -6.15
C VAL A 107 -10.11 -5.42 -7.30
N LYS A 108 -9.13 -4.60 -7.69
CA LYS A 108 -8.13 -4.93 -8.72
C LYS A 108 -6.71 -4.84 -8.18
#